data_AF-A0A7W8QIV0-F1
#
_entry.id   AF-A0A7W8QIV0-F1
#
_cell.length_a   1.000
_cell.length_b   1.000
_cell.length_c   1.000
_cell.angle_alpha   90.00
_cell.angle_beta   90.00
_cell.angle_gamma   90.00
#
_symmetry.space_group_name_H-M   'P 1'
#
loop_
_entity.id
_entity.type
_entity.pdbx_description
1 polymer ?
#
loop_
_entity_poly.entity_id
_entity_poly.type
_entity_poly.pdbx_seq_one_letter_code
_entity_poly.pdbx_strand_id
1 'polypeptide(L)'
;MTADAPGPTEITSEAELRELLGEPVQRALDKERSALADVDREWLAAAPFCLVATSDAAGNRDVSPKGDPAGKLALVLDDTTIAVPSRPRIAKQLESPDVPLEALEEYYGPAYTARLY
;
A
#
# COMPACT_ATOMS: atom_id res chain seq x y z
N MET A 1 -5.36 38.78 -21.19
CA MET A 1 -5.69 38.76 -19.76
C MET A 1 -5.88 37.30 -19.38
N THR A 2 -4.81 36.61 -19.01
CA THR A 2 -4.86 35.21 -18.58
C THR A 2 -5.19 35.21 -17.09
N ALA A 3 -6.36 34.71 -16.72
CA ALA A 3 -6.70 34.52 -15.31
C ALA A 3 -5.75 33.46 -14.73
N ASP A 4 -4.98 33.86 -13.73
CA ASP A 4 -4.19 32.95 -12.90
C ASP A 4 -5.17 32.02 -12.18
N ALA A 5 -5.12 30.73 -12.46
CA ALA A 5 -5.95 29.78 -11.75
C ALA A 5 -5.43 29.71 -10.30
N PRO A 6 -6.30 29.80 -9.28
CA PRO A 6 -5.84 29.73 -7.90
C PRO A 6 -5.06 28.41 -7.69
N GLY A 7 -3.91 28.53 -7.04
CA GLY A 7 -3.11 27.39 -6.62
C GLY A 7 -3.89 26.48 -5.65
N PRO A 8 -3.38 25.26 -5.38
CA PRO A 8 -4.06 24.31 -4.49
C PRO A 8 -4.29 24.92 -3.10
N THR A 9 -5.50 24.73 -2.58
CA THR A 9 -5.87 25.08 -1.20
C THR A 9 -5.55 23.90 -0.28
N GLU A 10 -4.75 24.13 0.75
CA GLU A 10 -4.49 23.13 1.80
C GLU A 10 -5.72 23.00 2.70
N ILE A 11 -6.16 21.76 2.94
CA ILE A 11 -7.29 21.43 3.81
C ILE A 11 -6.76 20.57 4.95
N THR A 12 -6.97 21.02 6.18
CA THR A 12 -6.40 20.39 7.38
C THR A 12 -7.45 19.75 8.28
N SER A 13 -8.74 19.99 8.00
CA SER A 13 -9.84 19.40 8.76
C SER A 13 -11.03 19.00 7.88
N GLU A 14 -11.82 18.08 8.40
CA GLU A 14 -13.09 17.68 7.77
C GLU A 14 -14.09 18.85 7.70
N ALA A 15 -14.10 19.72 8.71
CA ALA A 15 -14.99 20.89 8.73
C ALA A 15 -14.68 21.88 7.60
N GLU A 16 -13.40 22.18 7.35
CA GLU A 16 -12.96 22.99 6.21
C GLU A 16 -13.37 22.35 4.88
N LEU A 17 -13.22 21.03 4.75
CA LEU A 17 -13.63 20.31 3.56
C LEU A 17 -15.14 20.40 3.31
N ARG A 18 -15.95 20.28 4.36
CA ARG A 18 -17.42 20.41 4.30
C ARG A 18 -17.86 21.84 3.98
N GLU A 19 -17.17 22.86 4.47
CA GLU A 19 -17.46 24.26 4.09
C GLU A 19 -17.22 24.48 2.60
N LEU A 20 -16.15 23.89 2.06
CA LEU A 20 -15.78 24.04 0.65
C LEU A 20 -16.65 23.21 -0.31
N LEU A 21 -16.93 21.94 0.03
CA LEU A 21 -17.58 20.97 -0.87
C LEU A 21 -19.04 20.65 -0.50
N GLY A 22 -19.48 21.01 0.71
CA GLY A 22 -20.78 20.65 1.27
C GLY A 22 -20.82 19.26 1.90
N GLU A 23 -22.03 18.87 2.33
CA GLU A 23 -22.31 17.54 2.86
C GLU A 23 -22.30 16.48 1.73
N PRO A 24 -21.65 15.31 1.94
CA PRO A 24 -21.66 14.26 0.95
C PRO A 24 -23.08 13.74 0.71
N VAL A 25 -23.43 13.56 -0.56
CA VAL A 25 -24.72 12.95 -0.95
C VAL A 25 -24.78 11.48 -0.52
N GLN A 26 -25.99 10.98 -0.24
CA GLN A 26 -26.18 9.62 0.28
C GLN A 26 -25.48 8.53 -0.56
N ARG A 27 -25.54 8.63 -1.89
CA ARG A 27 -24.85 7.71 -2.80
C ARG A 27 -23.32 7.65 -2.59
N ALA A 28 -22.71 8.78 -2.19
CA ALA A 28 -21.28 8.84 -1.92
C ALA A 28 -20.92 8.15 -0.59
N LEU A 29 -21.83 8.16 0.38
CA LEU A 29 -21.70 7.43 1.64
C LEU A 29 -21.95 5.93 1.43
N ASP A 30 -22.99 5.57 0.68
CA ASP A 30 -23.41 4.19 0.48
C ASP A 30 -22.38 3.34 -0.29
N LYS A 31 -21.50 3.97 -1.08
CA LYS A 31 -20.42 3.28 -1.81
C LYS A 31 -19.19 2.98 -0.93
N GLU A 32 -19.11 3.57 0.26
CA GLU A 32 -18.00 3.40 1.17
C GLU A 32 -18.13 2.09 1.95
N ARG A 33 -17.03 1.37 2.11
CA ARG A 33 -16.98 0.08 2.82
C ARG A 33 -15.82 0.12 3.80
N SER A 34 -16.08 -0.21 5.06
CA SER A 34 -15.07 -0.26 6.11
C SER A 34 -14.37 -1.61 6.23
N ALA A 35 -14.83 -2.61 5.46
CA ALA A 35 -14.31 -3.97 5.47
C ALA A 35 -14.15 -4.51 4.05
N LEU A 36 -13.21 -5.44 3.88
CA LEU A 36 -12.98 -6.17 2.64
C LEU A 36 -14.18 -7.06 2.32
N ALA A 37 -14.77 -6.85 1.14
CA ALA A 37 -15.73 -7.80 0.58
C ALA A 37 -14.99 -8.92 -0.18
N ASP A 38 -15.76 -9.92 -0.60
CA ASP A 38 -15.23 -11.09 -1.31
C ASP A 38 -14.45 -10.70 -2.57
N VAL A 39 -14.95 -9.73 -3.35
CA VAL A 39 -14.27 -9.23 -4.55
C VAL A 39 -12.90 -8.61 -4.26
N ASP A 40 -12.75 -7.95 -3.10
CA ASP A 40 -11.47 -7.33 -2.72
C ASP A 40 -10.46 -8.42 -2.35
N ARG A 41 -10.91 -9.49 -1.68
CA ARG A 41 -10.09 -10.65 -1.33
C ARG A 41 -9.67 -11.44 -2.56
N GLU A 42 -10.58 -11.65 -3.50
CA GLU A 42 -10.29 -12.28 -4.79
C GLU A 42 -9.26 -11.49 -5.58
N TRP A 43 -9.41 -10.15 -5.61
CA TRP A 43 -8.44 -9.27 -6.27
C TRP A 43 -7.07 -9.34 -5.61
N LEU A 44 -6.99 -9.26 -4.28
CA LEU A 44 -5.73 -9.39 -3.53
C LEU A 44 -5.07 -10.77 -3.77
N ALA A 45 -5.86 -11.84 -3.79
CA ALA A 45 -5.37 -13.19 -4.06
C ALA A 45 -4.85 -13.35 -5.50
N ALA A 46 -5.41 -12.63 -6.47
CA ALA A 46 -4.96 -12.65 -7.85
C ALA A 46 -3.77 -11.74 -8.12
N ALA A 47 -3.53 -10.72 -7.30
CA ALA A 47 -2.49 -9.70 -7.52
C ALA A 47 -1.07 -10.25 -7.27
N PRO A 48 -0.18 -10.27 -8.29
CA PRO A 48 1.21 -10.67 -8.13
C PRO A 48 2.16 -9.47 -7.93
N PHE A 49 1.64 -8.25 -7.94
CA PHE A 49 2.41 -7.02 -7.92
C PHE A 49 1.65 -5.87 -7.27
N CYS A 50 2.35 -5.04 -6.50
CA CYS A 50 1.83 -3.77 -5.99
C CYS A 50 2.94 -2.72 -5.89
N LEU A 51 2.53 -1.45 -5.82
CA LEU A 51 3.39 -0.32 -5.49
C LEU A 51 3.02 0.16 -4.09
N VAL A 52 4.01 0.30 -3.22
CA VAL A 52 3.83 0.85 -1.88
C VAL A 52 4.51 2.20 -1.83
N ALA A 53 3.73 3.25 -1.67
CA ALA A 53 4.22 4.61 -1.49
C ALA A 53 4.17 4.98 -0.01
N THR A 54 5.25 5.58 0.49
CA THR A 54 5.34 6.06 1.88
C THR A 54 5.94 7.46 1.89
N SER A 55 5.61 8.22 2.93
CA SER A 55 6.26 9.50 3.21
C SER A 55 6.85 9.52 4.62
N ASP A 56 8.00 10.15 4.78
CA ASP A 56 8.54 10.45 6.10
C ASP A 56 7.84 11.68 6.74
N ALA A 57 8.20 12.00 7.98
CA ALA A 57 7.63 13.13 8.71
C ALA A 57 7.98 14.51 8.10
N ALA A 58 8.99 14.59 7.22
CA ALA A 58 9.37 15.81 6.50
C ALA A 58 8.67 15.93 5.13
N GLY A 59 7.84 14.94 4.77
CA GLY A 59 7.12 14.90 3.50
C GLY A 59 7.93 14.39 2.32
N ASN A 60 9.13 13.84 2.53
CA ASN A 60 9.87 13.15 1.48
C ASN A 60 9.12 11.86 1.13
N ARG A 61 8.97 11.55 -0.16
CA ARG A 61 8.17 10.42 -0.66
C ARG A 61 9.05 9.44 -1.40
N ASP A 62 8.82 8.16 -1.15
CA ASP A 62 9.42 7.07 -1.90
C ASP A 62 8.35 6.07 -2.34
N VAL A 63 8.61 5.35 -3.42
CA VAL A 63 7.74 4.28 -3.92
C VAL A 63 8.56 3.03 -4.21
N SER A 64 8.16 1.94 -3.56
CA SER A 64 8.80 0.64 -3.72
C SER A 64 7.88 -0.32 -4.47
N PRO A 65 8.35 -0.96 -5.57
CA PRO A 65 7.65 -2.08 -6.15
C PRO A 65 7.76 -3.32 -5.26
N LYS A 66 6.68 -4.09 -5.17
CA LYS A 66 6.63 -5.40 -4.50
C LYS A 66 6.03 -6.40 -5.48
N GLY A 67 6.63 -7.58 -5.57
CA GLY A 67 6.15 -8.61 -6.47
C GLY A 67 6.53 -10.00 -5.98
N ASP A 68 5.54 -10.88 -5.99
CA ASP A 68 5.61 -12.28 -5.59
C ASP A 68 4.48 -13.05 -6.31
N PRO A 69 4.52 -14.40 -6.38
CA PRO A 69 3.44 -15.16 -6.99
C PRO A 69 2.05 -14.79 -6.44
N ALA A 70 1.02 -14.88 -7.29
CA ALA A 70 -0.36 -14.60 -6.90
C ALA A 70 -0.76 -15.37 -5.62
N GLY A 71 -1.42 -14.67 -4.69
CA GLY A 71 -1.84 -15.20 -3.40
C GLY A 71 -0.74 -15.23 -2.33
N LYS A 72 0.45 -14.72 -2.63
CA LYS A 72 1.60 -14.68 -1.70
C LYS A 72 2.09 -13.27 -1.37
N LEU A 73 1.73 -12.29 -2.19
CA LEU A 73 2.13 -10.89 -2.02
C LEU A 73 1.39 -10.18 -0.88
N ALA A 74 0.06 -10.13 -0.95
CA ALA A 74 -0.79 -9.49 0.05
C ALA A 74 -1.61 -10.56 0.78
N LEU A 75 -1.39 -10.68 2.09
CA LEU A 75 -2.05 -11.65 2.95
C LEU A 75 -3.20 -10.97 3.68
N VAL A 76 -4.41 -11.50 3.55
CA VAL A 76 -5.56 -11.01 4.31
C VAL A 76 -5.52 -11.64 5.70
N LEU A 77 -5.41 -10.81 6.74
CA LEU A 77 -5.35 -11.26 8.13
C LEU A 77 -6.74 -11.30 8.77
N ASP A 78 -7.56 -10.30 8.46
CA ASP A 78 -8.96 -10.18 8.87
C ASP A 78 -9.72 -9.28 7.89
N ASP A 79 -10.95 -8.89 8.25
CA ASP A 79 -11.83 -8.09 7.38
C ASP A 79 -11.34 -6.65 7.14
N THR A 80 -10.38 -6.18 7.93
CA THR A 80 -9.89 -4.79 7.94
C THR A 80 -8.37 -4.69 7.83
N THR A 81 -7.67 -5.82 7.90
CA THR A 81 -6.20 -5.86 7.99
C THR A 81 -5.61 -6.76 6.92
N ILE A 82 -4.64 -6.22 6.18
CA ILE A 82 -3.78 -6.97 5.27
C ILE A 82 -2.31 -6.83 5.68
N ALA A 83 -1.49 -7.80 5.32
CA ALA A 83 -0.04 -7.76 5.46
C ALA A 83 0.64 -7.92 4.11
N VAL A 84 1.67 -7.10 3.87
CA VAL A 84 2.59 -7.25 2.73
C VAL A 84 3.96 -7.61 3.30
N PRO A 85 4.27 -8.90 3.49
CA PRO A 85 5.52 -9.33 4.09
C PRO A 85 6.73 -8.95 3.22
N SER A 86 7.90 -8.85 3.86
CA SER A 86 9.16 -8.65 3.16
C SER A 86 9.53 -9.87 2.32
N ARG A 87 10.31 -9.67 1.26
CA ARG A 87 10.80 -10.77 0.40
C ARG A 87 11.53 -11.89 1.17
N PRO A 88 12.39 -11.61 2.17
CA PRO A 88 12.94 -12.64 3.05
C PRO A 88 11.89 -13.55 3.69
N ARG A 89 10.81 -12.95 4.21
CA ARG A 89 9.76 -13.71 4.90
C ARG A 89 8.96 -14.58 3.93
N ILE A 90 8.74 -14.09 2.71
CA ILE A 90 8.09 -14.88 1.65
C ILE A 90 9.00 -16.03 1.21
N ALA A 91 10.30 -15.78 0.98
CA ALA A 91 11.28 -16.80 0.65
C ALA A 91 11.34 -17.89 1.74
N LYS A 92 11.39 -17.47 3.00
CA LYS A 92 11.38 -18.37 4.17
C LYS A 92 10.15 -19.27 4.18
N GLN A 93 9.00 -18.78 3.75
CA GLN A 93 7.77 -19.56 3.77
C GLN A 93 7.64 -20.52 2.58
N LEU A 94 8.13 -20.14 1.40
CA LEU A 94 7.78 -20.81 0.15
C LEU A 94 8.94 -21.49 -0.57
N GLU A 95 10.12 -20.87 -0.54
CA GLU A 95 11.24 -21.22 -1.42
C GLU A 95 12.38 -21.89 -0.64
N SER A 96 12.65 -21.37 0.56
CA SER A 96 13.82 -21.71 1.38
C SER A 96 13.42 -21.93 2.84
N PRO A 97 12.52 -22.89 3.15
CA PRO A 97 12.02 -23.12 4.51
C PRO A 97 13.11 -23.54 5.49
N ASP A 98 14.16 -24.21 5.02
CA ASP A 98 15.25 -24.69 5.87
C ASP A 98 16.33 -23.63 6.15
N VAL A 99 16.31 -22.51 5.41
CA VAL A 99 17.29 -21.42 5.59
C VAL A 99 16.84 -20.52 6.74
N PRO A 100 17.70 -20.17 7.72
CA PRO A 100 17.35 -19.21 8.78
C PRO A 100 16.87 -17.87 8.22
N LEU A 101 15.89 -17.23 8.88
CA LEU A 101 15.32 -15.97 8.37
C LEU A 101 16.39 -14.88 8.34
N GLU A 102 17.29 -14.86 9.32
CA GLU A 102 18.37 -13.89 9.47
C GLU A 102 19.31 -13.93 8.25
N ALA A 103 19.61 -15.14 7.75
CA ALA A 103 20.43 -15.31 6.55
C ALA A 103 19.72 -14.82 5.28
N LEU A 104 18.38 -14.97 5.20
CA LEU A 104 17.58 -14.43 4.10
C LEU A 104 17.48 -12.90 4.20
N GLU A 105 17.37 -12.35 5.40
CA GLU A 105 17.36 -10.90 5.63
C GLU A 105 18.71 -10.27 5.29
N GLU A 106 19.82 -10.93 5.62
CA GLU A 106 21.17 -10.52 5.19
C GLU A 106 21.27 -10.57 3.65
N TYR A 107 20.84 -11.67 3.04
CA TYR A 107 20.89 -11.84 1.59
C TYR A 107 20.11 -10.76 0.85
N TYR A 108 18.85 -10.50 1.24
CA TYR A 108 18.00 -9.46 0.63
C TYR A 108 18.21 -8.06 1.25
N GLY A 109 19.26 -7.88 2.05
CA GLY A 109 19.59 -6.62 2.69
C GLY A 109 20.14 -5.56 1.72
N PRO A 110 20.79 -4.49 2.24
CA PRO A 110 21.28 -3.38 1.42
C PRO A 110 22.19 -3.79 0.26
N ALA A 111 22.99 -4.84 0.43
CA ALA A 111 23.89 -5.35 -0.60
C ALA A 111 23.16 -5.94 -1.82
N TYR A 112 21.93 -6.47 -1.65
CA TYR A 112 21.10 -6.94 -2.74
C TYR A 112 20.48 -5.79 -3.52
N THR A 113 19.96 -4.79 -2.81
CA THR A 113 19.42 -3.58 -3.44
C THR A 113 20.48 -2.85 -4.27
N ALA A 114 21.72 -2.76 -3.78
CA ALA A 114 22.84 -2.16 -4.50
C ALA A 114 23.29 -2.93 -5.76
N ARG A 115 22.78 -4.15 -6.00
CA ARG A 115 22.99 -4.89 -7.27
C ARG A 115 21.86 -4.70 -8.26
N LEU A 116 20.70 -4.20 -7.81
CA LEU A 116 19.51 -4.01 -8.65
C LEU A 116 19.47 -2.63 -9.31
N TYR A 117 20.26 -1.68 -8.82
CA TYR A 117 20.39 -0.30 -9.31
C TYR A 117 21.86 0.10 -9.31
#